data_AF-A0A0C3LB34-F1
#
_entry.id   AF-A0A0C3LB34-F1
#
_cell.length_a   1.000
_cell.length_b   1.000
_cell.length_c   1.000
_cell.angle_alpha   90.00
_cell.angle_beta   90.00
_cell.angle_gamma   90.00
#
_symmetry.space_group_name_H-M   'P 1'
#
loop_
_entity.id
_entity.type
_entity.pdbx_description
1 polymer ?
#
loop_
_entity_poly.entity_id
_entity_poly.type
_entity_poly.pdbx_seq_one_letter_code
_entity_poly.pdbx_strand_id
1 'polypeptide(L)'
;MYRNLQTLSTSSNPSPEAKAKLTKLAEKIKSELPNHYTRLLEEYPQLEALGLSPIAAHNDPIWLPSRITSPEAKELGIEEFLKAEVQLRIGQVLDAINDLKGALSLRSFWSRHVKAQYDSQTRKTKGQTSLQKCKARVREAARMYTTCYEWLSKAAPDVAKAYGFQLLKGQDLVLLSDWLEGGFYKSNQGRLPWIWTLRPTLHPLESIDNLALTEPTVSDSQSLASALDDVVEAWRNEFIRLDFVHASAAAQRWNEEVEILRYEMVRIFRWFCYQALQWAWLADHESTMLYEDGITRPVQDEQWRTMDLPMRGFVAYACRKFSLYVNLANYASSEFIPAMGAKVWEEVWIGGPNTEVDNPNISETASRII
;
A
#
# COMPACT_ATOMS: atom_id res chain seq x y z
N MET A 1 42.79 -12.20 -16.70
CA MET A 1 43.21 -10.78 -16.56
C MET A 1 42.35 -10.04 -15.55
N TYR A 2 41.01 -10.08 -15.67
CA TYR A 2 40.07 -9.35 -14.79
C TYR A 2 40.16 -9.67 -13.29
N ARG A 3 40.28 -10.97 -12.92
CA ARG A 3 40.39 -11.39 -11.49
C ARG A 3 41.60 -10.78 -10.77
N ASN A 4 42.72 -10.55 -11.46
CA ASN A 4 43.92 -9.98 -10.86
C ASN A 4 43.82 -8.47 -10.62
N LEU A 5 42.99 -7.75 -11.41
CA LEU A 5 42.74 -6.32 -11.21
C LEU A 5 41.84 -6.08 -9.99
N GLN A 6 40.82 -6.93 -9.82
CA GLN A 6 39.84 -6.80 -8.75
C GLN A 6 40.47 -7.00 -7.36
N THR A 7 41.41 -7.94 -7.24
CA THR A 7 42.18 -8.16 -5.99
C THR A 7 43.12 -7.00 -5.64
N LEU A 8 43.59 -6.25 -6.64
CA LEU A 8 44.53 -5.13 -6.45
C LEU A 8 43.81 -3.80 -6.17
N SER A 9 42.57 -3.63 -6.64
CA SER A 9 41.77 -2.41 -6.42
C SER A 9 41.13 -2.33 -5.04
N THR A 10 40.89 -3.46 -4.36
CA THR A 10 40.23 -3.49 -3.05
C THR A 10 41.15 -3.14 -1.88
N SER A 11 42.48 -3.14 -2.05
CA SER A 11 43.40 -2.72 -0.99
C SER A 11 43.45 -1.20 -0.91
N SER A 12 43.00 -0.61 0.19
CA SER A 12 42.99 0.85 0.43
C SER A 12 44.38 1.52 0.35
N ASN A 13 45.47 0.73 0.37
CA ASN A 13 46.84 1.18 0.17
C ASN A 13 47.63 0.10 -0.60
N PRO A 14 47.63 0.11 -1.94
CA PRO A 14 48.36 -0.89 -2.70
C PRO A 14 49.87 -0.67 -2.56
N SER A 15 50.62 -1.76 -2.36
CA SER A 15 52.10 -1.78 -2.36
C SER A 15 52.66 -1.09 -3.60
N PRO A 16 53.83 -0.43 -3.53
CA PRO A 16 54.49 0.18 -4.70
C PRO A 16 54.66 -0.81 -5.87
N GLU A 17 54.90 -2.10 -5.58
CA GLU A 17 55.00 -3.14 -6.59
C GLU A 17 53.64 -3.42 -7.27
N ALA A 18 52.55 -3.42 -6.49
CA ALA A 18 51.19 -3.56 -6.99
C ALA A 18 50.80 -2.37 -7.89
N LYS A 19 51.17 -1.15 -7.51
CA LYS A 19 50.98 0.05 -8.35
C LYS A 19 51.73 -0.08 -9.68
N ALA A 20 52.98 -0.53 -9.66
CA ALA A 20 53.77 -0.73 -10.88
C ALA A 20 53.21 -1.84 -11.80
N LYS A 21 52.64 -2.90 -11.22
CA LYS A 21 51.93 -3.94 -11.99
C LYS A 21 50.64 -3.38 -12.62
N LEU A 22 49.89 -2.58 -11.86
CA LEU A 22 48.66 -1.93 -12.36
C LEU A 22 48.96 -0.96 -13.51
N THR A 23 50.03 -0.16 -13.43
CA THR A 23 50.40 0.75 -14.53
C THR A 23 50.81 -0.02 -15.78
N LYS A 24 51.62 -1.08 -15.65
CA LYS A 24 51.98 -1.95 -16.79
C LYS A 24 50.77 -2.61 -17.44
N LEU A 25 49.82 -3.09 -16.64
CA LEU A 25 48.57 -3.67 -17.16
C LEU A 25 47.69 -2.61 -17.85
N ALA A 26 47.60 -1.41 -17.28
CA ALA A 26 46.85 -0.30 -17.87
C ALA A 26 47.46 0.13 -19.22
N GLU A 27 48.79 0.24 -19.32
CA GLU A 27 49.50 0.53 -20.57
C GLU A 27 49.28 -0.56 -21.62
N LYS A 28 49.34 -1.84 -21.21
CA LYS A 28 49.07 -2.97 -22.10
C LYS A 28 47.63 -2.97 -22.62
N ILE A 29 46.65 -2.73 -21.75
CA ILE A 29 45.25 -2.61 -22.17
C ILE A 29 45.11 -1.44 -23.16
N LYS A 30 45.72 -0.29 -22.86
CA LYS A 30 45.66 0.91 -23.71
C LYS A 30 46.27 0.67 -25.11
N SER A 31 47.31 -0.16 -25.23
CA SER A 31 47.91 -0.48 -26.54
C SER A 31 47.16 -1.58 -27.29
N GLU A 32 46.56 -2.54 -26.60
CA GLU A 32 45.81 -3.64 -27.23
C GLU A 32 44.37 -3.27 -27.62
N LEU A 33 43.75 -2.29 -26.93
CA LEU A 33 42.36 -1.92 -27.16
C LEU A 33 42.06 -1.43 -28.59
N PRO A 34 42.88 -0.53 -29.20
CA PRO A 34 42.63 -0.08 -30.57
C PRO A 34 42.63 -1.24 -31.57
N ASN A 35 43.58 -2.18 -31.44
CA ASN A 35 43.67 -3.36 -32.30
C ASN A 35 42.45 -4.27 -32.14
N HIS A 36 41.91 -4.39 -30.92
CA HIS A 36 40.68 -5.13 -30.68
C HIS A 36 39.48 -4.48 -31.38
N TYR A 37 39.34 -3.16 -31.30
CA TYR A 37 38.26 -2.42 -31.98
C TYR A 37 38.38 -2.52 -33.50
N THR A 38 39.59 -2.46 -34.06
CA THR A 38 39.80 -2.67 -35.50
C THR A 38 39.33 -4.05 -35.93
N ARG A 39 39.71 -5.11 -35.21
CA ARG A 39 39.24 -6.48 -35.49
C ARG A 39 37.72 -6.63 -35.35
N LEU A 40 37.14 -6.01 -34.32
CA LEU A 40 35.70 -6.03 -34.09
C LEU A 40 34.93 -5.39 -35.25
N LEU A 41 35.43 -4.28 -35.80
CA LEU A 41 34.83 -3.60 -36.96
C LEU A 41 35.08 -4.37 -38.27
N GLU A 42 36.22 -5.05 -38.41
CA GLU A 42 36.49 -5.94 -39.55
C GLU A 42 35.53 -7.13 -39.58
N GLU A 43 35.27 -7.77 -38.44
CA GLU A 43 34.35 -8.90 -38.33
C GLU A 43 32.88 -8.46 -38.41
N TYR A 44 32.55 -7.28 -37.89
CA TYR A 44 31.17 -6.78 -37.79
C TYR A 44 31.08 -5.30 -38.20
N PRO A 45 31.11 -4.99 -39.52
CA PRO A 45 31.11 -3.62 -40.02
C PRO A 45 29.87 -2.81 -39.63
N GLN A 46 28.74 -3.49 -39.36
CA GLN A 46 27.52 -2.88 -38.85
C GLN A 46 27.68 -2.15 -37.50
N LEU A 47 28.72 -2.46 -36.72
CA LEU A 47 29.01 -1.79 -35.44
C LEU A 47 29.60 -0.38 -35.63
N GLU A 48 30.09 -0.04 -36.82
CA GLU A 48 30.63 1.30 -37.12
C GLU A 48 29.57 2.39 -36.94
N ALA A 49 28.31 2.08 -37.27
CA ALA A 49 27.18 2.98 -37.08
C ALA A 49 26.91 3.36 -35.62
N LEU A 50 27.44 2.59 -34.65
CA LEU A 50 27.22 2.81 -33.22
C LEU A 50 28.22 3.81 -32.60
N GLY A 51 29.21 4.29 -33.36
CA GLY A 51 30.15 5.33 -32.91
C GLY A 51 31.05 4.90 -31.75
N LEU A 52 31.36 3.60 -31.65
CA LEU A 52 32.18 3.03 -30.59
C LEU A 52 33.59 3.62 -30.59
N SER A 53 34.10 4.06 -29.43
CA SER A 53 35.40 4.73 -29.33
C SER A 53 36.40 3.95 -28.48
N PRO A 54 37.57 3.55 -29.04
CA PRO A 54 38.59 2.84 -28.27
C PRO A 54 39.23 3.70 -27.16
N ILE A 55 39.05 5.01 -27.18
CA ILE A 55 39.64 5.90 -26.16
C ILE A 55 38.80 5.89 -24.88
N ALA A 56 37.51 5.62 -24.98
CA ALA A 56 36.56 5.73 -23.87
C ALA A 56 35.59 4.54 -23.81
N ALA A 57 36.11 3.31 -23.95
CA ALA A 57 35.30 2.08 -23.90
C ALA A 57 34.40 1.94 -22.65
N HIS A 58 34.72 2.62 -21.55
CA HIS A 58 33.88 2.65 -20.34
C HIS A 58 32.63 3.53 -20.49
N ASN A 59 32.62 4.45 -21.46
CA ASN A 59 31.48 5.30 -21.81
C ASN A 59 30.69 4.74 -22.99
N ASP A 60 31.22 3.74 -23.70
CA ASP A 60 30.50 3.10 -24.80
C ASP A 60 29.20 2.48 -24.24
N PRO A 61 28.03 2.87 -24.76
CA PRO A 61 26.77 2.36 -24.28
C PRO A 61 26.70 0.85 -24.54
N ILE A 62 26.54 0.06 -23.48
CA ILE A 62 26.23 -1.35 -23.63
C ILE A 62 24.83 -1.44 -24.24
N TRP A 63 24.76 -1.93 -25.47
CA TRP A 63 23.53 -2.19 -26.19
C TRP A 63 22.88 -3.44 -25.61
N LEU A 64 21.96 -3.21 -24.70
CA LEU A 64 21.06 -4.25 -24.19
C LEU A 64 19.80 -4.27 -25.09
N PRO A 65 19.13 -5.43 -25.24
CA PRO A 65 17.84 -5.52 -25.93
C PRO A 65 16.84 -4.45 -25.44
N SER A 66 16.94 -4.05 -24.18
CA SER A 66 16.20 -2.97 -23.55
C SER A 66 16.26 -1.61 -24.21
N ARG A 67 17.32 -1.32 -24.97
CA ARG A 67 17.48 -0.02 -25.64
C ARG A 67 16.81 0.03 -27.02
N ILE A 68 16.31 -1.11 -27.49
CA ILE A 68 15.71 -1.26 -28.81
C ILE A 68 14.19 -1.29 -28.65
N THR A 69 13.47 -0.63 -29.55
CA THR A 69 12.00 -0.59 -29.50
C THR A 69 11.44 -1.97 -29.86
N SER A 70 10.31 -2.39 -29.25
CA SER A 70 9.65 -3.68 -29.56
C SER A 70 9.54 -4.02 -31.06
N PRO A 71 9.15 -3.11 -31.99
CA PRO A 71 9.13 -3.40 -33.42
C PRO A 71 10.51 -3.64 -34.02
N GLU A 72 11.52 -2.84 -33.66
CA GLU A 72 12.91 -3.00 -34.12
C GLU A 72 13.51 -4.32 -33.62
N ALA A 73 13.12 -4.78 -32.42
CA ALA A 73 13.53 -6.07 -31.89
C ALA A 73 13.00 -7.24 -32.73
N LYS A 74 11.84 -7.10 -33.37
CA LYS A 74 11.30 -8.09 -34.32
C LYS A 74 12.10 -8.13 -35.61
N GLU A 75 12.41 -6.95 -36.15
CA GLU A 75 13.19 -6.81 -37.38
C GLU A 75 14.60 -7.40 -37.24
N LEU A 76 15.20 -7.24 -36.05
CA LEU A 76 16.52 -7.79 -35.71
C LEU A 76 16.47 -9.27 -35.26
N GLY A 77 15.28 -9.86 -35.09
CA GLY A 77 15.13 -11.25 -34.65
C GLY A 77 15.59 -11.51 -33.21
N ILE A 78 15.59 -10.50 -32.34
CA ILE A 78 16.07 -10.56 -30.95
C ILE A 78 14.94 -10.65 -29.91
N GLU A 79 13.73 -11.02 -30.33
CA GLU A 79 12.55 -11.07 -29.46
C GLU A 79 12.74 -11.99 -28.23
N GLU A 80 13.39 -13.13 -28.40
CA GLU A 80 13.64 -14.08 -27.30
C GLU A 80 14.58 -13.48 -26.24
N PHE A 81 15.60 -12.72 -26.67
CA PHE A 81 16.49 -12.00 -25.75
C PHE A 81 15.75 -10.89 -25.00
N LEU A 82 14.81 -10.21 -25.67
CA LEU A 82 13.98 -9.19 -25.03
C LEU A 82 13.08 -9.83 -23.96
N LYS A 83 12.45 -10.98 -24.23
CA LYS A 83 11.66 -11.73 -23.24
C LYS A 83 12.51 -12.13 -22.02
N ALA A 84 13.70 -12.67 -22.25
CA ALA A 84 14.63 -13.03 -21.18
C ALA A 84 15.04 -11.80 -20.36
N GLU A 85 15.34 -10.67 -21.01
CA GLU A 85 15.65 -9.42 -20.29
C GLU A 85 14.46 -8.92 -19.46
N VAL A 86 13.23 -8.96 -20.00
CA VAL A 86 12.02 -8.60 -19.25
C VAL A 86 11.94 -9.42 -17.96
N GLN A 87 12.16 -10.74 -18.02
CA GLN A 87 12.15 -11.60 -16.84
C GLN A 87 13.24 -11.23 -15.82
N LEU A 88 14.47 -10.99 -16.29
CA LEU A 88 15.56 -10.55 -15.42
C LEU A 88 15.25 -9.22 -14.74
N ARG A 89 14.63 -8.29 -15.45
CA ARG A 89 14.25 -6.96 -14.94
C ARG A 89 13.13 -7.04 -13.91
N ILE A 90 12.18 -7.96 -14.09
CA ILE A 90 11.17 -8.26 -13.05
C ILE A 90 11.85 -8.73 -11.77
N GLY A 91 12.81 -9.67 -11.88
CA GLY A 91 13.62 -10.12 -10.74
C GLY A 91 14.34 -8.96 -10.06
N GLN A 92 15.06 -8.14 -10.83
CA GLN A 92 15.77 -6.96 -10.33
C GLN A 92 14.83 -5.96 -9.63
N VAL A 93 13.63 -5.76 -10.16
CA VAL A 93 12.63 -4.88 -9.53
C VAL A 93 12.16 -5.46 -8.19
N LEU A 94 11.85 -6.76 -8.14
CA LEU A 94 11.42 -7.42 -6.90
C LEU A 94 12.52 -7.38 -5.84
N ASP A 95 13.78 -7.65 -6.24
CA ASP A 95 14.94 -7.55 -5.36
C ASP A 95 15.12 -6.12 -4.84
N ALA A 96 15.03 -5.11 -5.72
CA ALA A 96 15.12 -3.71 -5.33
C ALA A 96 14.01 -3.30 -4.35
N ILE A 97 12.78 -3.83 -4.51
CA ILE A 97 11.69 -3.60 -3.56
C ILE A 97 11.99 -4.27 -2.21
N ASN A 98 12.50 -5.50 -2.20
CA ASN A 98 12.86 -6.21 -0.97
C ASN A 98 13.99 -5.49 -0.22
N ASP A 99 15.00 -5.02 -0.95
CA ASP A 99 16.06 -4.18 -0.41
C ASP A 99 15.52 -2.85 0.13
N LEU A 100 14.57 -2.23 -0.57
CA LEU A 100 13.93 -1.00 -0.13
C LEU A 100 13.16 -1.20 1.18
N LYS A 101 12.34 -2.25 1.27
CA LYS A 101 11.59 -2.63 2.48
C LYS A 101 12.53 -2.81 3.66
N GLY A 102 13.63 -3.54 3.47
CA GLY A 102 14.57 -3.78 4.53
C GLY A 102 15.43 -2.58 4.92
N ALA A 103 15.79 -1.72 3.95
CA ALA A 103 16.47 -0.47 4.25
C ALA A 103 15.56 0.50 5.03
N LEU A 104 14.26 0.51 4.73
CA LEU A 104 13.25 1.28 5.48
C LEU A 104 13.04 0.72 6.88
N SER A 105 12.91 -0.59 7.04
CA SER A 105 12.72 -1.19 8.37
C SER A 105 13.94 -0.98 9.26
N LEU A 106 15.15 -1.17 8.72
CA LEU A 106 16.39 -0.91 9.45
C LEU A 106 16.53 0.57 9.83
N ARG A 107 16.12 1.48 8.93
CA ARG A 107 16.05 2.92 9.24
C ARG A 107 15.07 3.21 10.38
N SER A 108 13.91 2.56 10.40
CA SER A 108 12.92 2.70 11.47
C SER A 108 13.49 2.22 12.81
N PHE A 109 14.08 1.03 12.81
CA PHE A 109 14.77 0.45 13.97
C PHE A 109 15.82 1.41 14.53
N TRP A 110 16.75 1.89 13.69
CA TRP A 110 17.77 2.83 14.14
C TRP A 110 17.19 4.16 14.62
N SER A 111 16.14 4.68 13.99
CA SER A 111 15.49 5.91 14.45
C SER A 111 14.93 5.75 15.87
N ARG A 112 14.24 4.63 16.15
CA ARG A 112 13.73 4.30 17.49
C ARG A 112 14.88 4.10 18.49
N HIS A 113 15.86 3.28 18.13
CA HIS A 113 16.98 2.95 19.00
C HIS A 113 17.84 4.18 19.33
N VAL A 114 18.15 5.03 18.35
CA VAL A 114 18.93 6.26 18.58
C VAL A 114 18.20 7.24 19.48
N LYS A 115 16.88 7.38 19.31
CA LYS A 115 16.04 8.23 20.18
C LYS A 115 15.95 7.70 21.61
N ALA A 116 15.85 6.39 21.80
CA ALA A 116 15.55 5.79 23.10
C ALA A 116 16.79 5.42 23.94
N GLN A 117 17.91 5.02 23.33
CA GLN A 117 19.00 4.32 24.05
C GLN A 117 20.31 5.11 24.17
N TYR A 118 20.45 6.24 23.46
CA TYR A 118 21.71 6.97 23.43
C TYR A 118 21.58 8.32 24.12
N ASP A 119 21.95 8.37 25.40
CA ASP A 119 22.08 9.62 26.15
C ASP A 119 23.42 10.31 25.86
N SER A 120 24.49 9.53 25.69
CA SER A 120 25.84 10.06 25.46
C SER A 120 26.06 10.55 24.02
N GLN A 121 26.76 11.67 23.86
CA GLN A 121 27.05 12.29 22.56
C GLN A 121 27.76 11.36 21.56
N THR A 122 28.77 10.61 22.00
CA THR A 122 29.53 9.71 21.10
C THR A 122 28.67 8.58 20.54
N ARG A 123 27.76 8.02 21.34
CA ARG A 123 26.82 6.99 20.87
C ARG A 123 25.76 7.58 19.93
N LYS A 124 25.29 8.81 20.20
CA LYS A 124 24.43 9.56 19.26
C LYS A 124 25.10 9.73 17.90
N THR A 125 26.38 10.10 17.86
CA THR A 125 27.14 10.24 16.59
C THR A 125 27.22 8.93 15.83
N LYS A 126 27.58 7.81 16.49
CA LYS A 126 27.63 6.49 15.84
C LYS A 126 26.28 6.05 15.30
N GLY A 127 25.22 6.21 16.10
CA GLY A 127 23.84 5.94 15.68
C GLY A 127 23.42 6.79 14.48
N GLN A 128 23.80 8.07 14.47
CA GLN A 128 23.54 8.95 13.34
C GLN A 128 24.29 8.51 12.08
N THR A 129 25.54 8.04 12.19
CA THR A 129 26.27 7.47 11.05
C THR A 129 25.56 6.23 10.49
N SER A 130 25.09 5.32 11.35
CA SER A 130 24.30 4.15 10.93
C SER A 130 22.99 4.56 10.24
N LEU A 131 22.30 5.58 10.77
CA LEU A 131 21.10 6.13 10.16
C LEU A 131 21.37 6.72 8.76
N GLN A 132 22.49 7.44 8.59
CA GLN A 132 22.88 7.98 7.29
C GLN A 132 23.23 6.88 6.28
N LYS A 133 23.87 5.80 6.72
CA LYS A 133 24.10 4.61 5.87
C LYS A 133 22.78 3.99 5.41
N CYS A 134 21.80 3.83 6.31
CA CYS A 134 20.48 3.33 5.95
C CYS A 134 19.78 4.25 4.95
N LYS A 135 19.84 5.59 5.15
CA LYS A 135 19.30 6.57 4.19
C LYS A 135 19.98 6.51 2.82
N ALA A 136 21.29 6.23 2.77
CA ALA A 136 22.00 6.01 1.52
C ALA A 136 21.49 4.75 0.82
N ARG A 137 21.35 3.62 1.54
CA ARG A 137 20.82 2.37 1.00
C ARG A 137 19.38 2.49 0.49
N VAL A 138 18.50 3.23 1.19
CA VAL A 138 17.15 3.54 0.71
C VAL A 138 17.19 4.29 -0.62
N ARG A 139 18.06 5.30 -0.75
CA ARG A 139 18.19 6.07 -2.01
C ARG A 139 18.74 5.21 -3.15
N GLU A 140 19.69 4.33 -2.86
CA GLU A 140 20.26 3.41 -3.84
C GLU A 140 19.24 2.39 -4.34
N ALA A 141 18.55 1.71 -3.43
CA ALA A 141 17.47 0.77 -3.77
C ALA A 141 16.34 1.46 -4.55
N ALA A 142 15.94 2.67 -4.12
CA ALA A 142 14.94 3.47 -4.84
C ALA A 142 15.39 3.83 -6.26
N ARG A 143 16.65 4.21 -6.46
CA ARG A 143 17.21 4.50 -7.80
C ARG A 143 17.22 3.26 -8.70
N MET A 144 17.64 2.12 -8.16
CA MET A 144 17.63 0.84 -8.87
C MET A 144 16.22 0.47 -9.32
N TYR A 145 15.24 0.57 -8.39
CA TYR A 145 13.83 0.35 -8.70
C TYR A 145 13.35 1.29 -9.81
N THR A 146 13.53 2.61 -9.65
CA THR A 146 13.04 3.60 -10.63
C THR A 146 13.63 3.35 -12.01
N THR A 147 14.94 3.08 -12.09
CA THR A 147 15.63 2.80 -13.36
C THR A 147 15.05 1.56 -14.05
N CYS A 148 14.83 0.47 -13.31
CA CYS A 148 14.29 -0.76 -13.88
C CYS A 148 12.79 -0.63 -14.23
N TYR A 149 12.01 0.09 -13.43
CA TYR A 149 10.60 0.36 -13.67
C TYR A 149 10.38 1.27 -14.89
N GLU A 150 11.16 2.36 -15.02
CA GLU A 150 11.12 3.22 -16.21
C GLU A 150 11.37 2.42 -17.48
N TRP A 151 12.25 1.44 -17.41
CA TRP A 151 12.47 0.53 -18.52
C TRP A 151 11.28 -0.41 -18.76
N LEU A 152 10.82 -1.14 -17.73
CA LEU A 152 9.70 -2.08 -17.85
C LEU A 152 8.43 -1.38 -18.35
N SER A 153 8.17 -0.16 -17.91
CA SER A 153 7.02 0.63 -18.36
C SER A 153 7.07 0.98 -19.85
N LYS A 154 8.27 1.07 -20.44
CA LYS A 154 8.47 1.31 -21.89
C LYS A 154 8.42 0.02 -22.70
N ALA A 155 9.10 -1.03 -22.24
CA ALA A 155 9.26 -2.26 -22.99
C ALA A 155 8.08 -3.23 -22.84
N ALA A 156 7.49 -3.34 -21.64
CA ALA A 156 6.44 -4.29 -21.31
C ALA A 156 5.44 -3.71 -20.28
N PRO A 157 4.66 -2.68 -20.66
CA PRO A 157 3.74 -1.98 -19.74
C PRO A 157 2.68 -2.91 -19.15
N ASP A 158 2.20 -3.90 -19.90
CA ASP A 158 1.18 -4.84 -19.45
C ASP A 158 1.72 -5.76 -18.35
N VAL A 159 2.99 -6.18 -18.49
CA VAL A 159 3.68 -6.98 -17.48
C VAL A 159 3.88 -6.15 -16.21
N ALA A 160 4.34 -4.90 -16.33
CA ALA A 160 4.50 -4.03 -15.17
C ALA A 160 3.19 -3.84 -14.40
N LYS A 161 2.07 -3.65 -15.11
CA LYS A 161 0.72 -3.58 -14.51
C LYS A 161 0.27 -4.90 -13.88
N ALA A 162 0.53 -6.03 -14.54
CA ALA A 162 0.14 -7.35 -14.05
C ALA A 162 0.83 -7.73 -12.72
N TYR A 163 2.07 -7.30 -12.54
CA TYR A 163 2.81 -7.45 -11.28
C TYR A 163 2.48 -6.35 -10.25
N GLY A 164 1.68 -5.35 -10.61
CA GLY A 164 1.31 -4.25 -9.73
C GLY A 164 2.43 -3.24 -9.47
N PHE A 165 3.47 -3.20 -10.32
CA PHE A 165 4.54 -2.22 -10.21
C PHE A 165 4.03 -0.82 -10.53
N GLN A 166 4.49 0.19 -9.78
CA GLN A 166 4.06 1.58 -9.91
C GLN A 166 5.24 2.54 -9.83
N LEU A 167 5.10 3.74 -10.38
CA LEU A 167 6.12 4.77 -10.23
C LEU A 167 6.30 5.12 -8.75
N LEU A 168 7.52 4.99 -8.24
CA LEU A 168 7.84 5.24 -6.84
C LEU A 168 7.76 6.73 -6.53
N LYS A 169 6.86 7.11 -5.63
CA LYS A 169 6.72 8.49 -5.13
C LYS A 169 7.35 8.63 -3.76
N GLY A 170 7.69 9.85 -3.37
CA GLY A 170 8.22 10.13 -2.03
C GLY A 170 7.26 9.73 -0.90
N GLN A 171 5.94 9.80 -1.15
CA GLN A 171 4.88 9.34 -0.23
C GLN A 171 4.84 7.82 -0.04
N ASP A 172 5.49 7.05 -0.92
CA ASP A 172 5.56 5.58 -0.80
C ASP A 172 6.73 5.16 0.09
N LEU A 173 7.73 6.04 0.25
CA LEU A 173 8.95 5.83 1.04
C LEU A 173 8.75 6.14 2.53
N VAL A 174 7.67 5.63 3.10
CA VAL A 174 7.28 5.88 4.48
C VAL A 174 7.75 4.75 5.39
N LEU A 175 8.25 5.12 6.57
CA LEU A 175 8.59 4.21 7.64
C LEU A 175 7.30 3.70 8.28
N LEU A 176 7.10 2.39 8.41
CA LEU A 176 5.88 1.83 9.03
C LEU A 176 5.66 2.33 10.46
N SER A 177 6.75 2.58 11.20
CA SER A 177 6.70 3.24 12.51
C SER A 177 6.04 4.61 12.47
N ASP A 178 6.52 5.47 11.57
CA ASP A 178 6.08 6.86 11.47
C ASP A 178 4.65 6.89 10.88
N TRP A 179 4.33 5.92 10.02
CA TRP A 179 2.99 5.70 9.49
C TRP A 179 1.98 5.34 10.59
N LEU A 180 2.37 4.44 11.49
CA LEU A 180 1.58 4.04 12.65
C LEU A 180 1.42 5.18 13.66
N GLU A 181 2.53 5.81 14.06
CA GLU A 181 2.57 6.89 15.05
C GLU A 181 1.83 8.13 14.56
N GLY A 182 1.94 8.45 13.27
CA GLY A 182 1.24 9.58 12.65
C GLY A 182 -0.25 9.34 12.42
N GLY A 183 -0.77 8.14 12.70
CA GLY A 183 -2.18 7.82 12.48
C GLY A 183 -2.59 7.91 11.01
N PHE A 184 -1.66 7.70 10.07
CA PHE A 184 -1.91 7.88 8.64
C PHE A 184 -3.00 6.92 8.12
N TYR A 185 -3.18 5.78 8.78
CA TYR A 185 -4.27 4.84 8.54
C TYR A 185 -5.67 5.45 8.72
N LYS A 186 -5.80 6.55 9.48
CA LYS A 186 -7.07 7.25 9.69
C LYS A 186 -7.46 8.18 8.55
N SER A 187 -6.50 8.54 7.69
CA SER A 187 -6.76 9.44 6.56
C SER A 187 -7.54 8.72 5.45
N ASN A 188 -8.16 9.49 4.54
CA ASN A 188 -8.83 8.92 3.34
C ASN A 188 -7.87 8.10 2.44
N GLN A 189 -6.55 8.27 2.59
CA GLN A 189 -5.52 7.49 1.91
C GLN A 189 -4.90 6.41 2.82
N GLY A 190 -5.53 6.07 3.95
CA GLY A 190 -5.06 5.19 5.03
C GLY A 190 -4.76 3.73 4.65
N ARG A 191 -4.60 3.46 3.36
CA ARG A 191 -3.99 2.24 2.85
C ARG A 191 -2.48 2.29 3.10
N LEU A 192 -1.91 1.13 3.42
CA LEU A 192 -0.46 1.01 3.44
C LEU A 192 0.12 1.34 2.06
N PRO A 193 1.30 1.97 1.99
CA PRO A 193 1.97 2.20 0.71
C PRO A 193 2.07 0.92 -0.11
N TRP A 194 1.89 1.05 -1.44
CA TRP A 194 1.78 -0.09 -2.34
C TRP A 194 3.00 -1.02 -2.27
N ILE A 195 4.20 -0.48 -1.97
CA ILE A 195 5.41 -1.28 -1.80
C ILE A 195 5.23 -2.37 -0.73
N TRP A 196 4.49 -2.11 0.34
CA TRP A 196 4.26 -3.04 1.45
C TRP A 196 3.14 -4.04 1.14
N THR A 197 2.19 -3.67 0.29
CA THR A 197 1.05 -4.51 -0.09
C THR A 197 1.26 -5.26 -1.39
N LEU A 198 2.37 -5.00 -2.09
CA LEU A 198 2.74 -5.69 -3.30
C LEU A 198 2.81 -7.20 -3.05
N ARG A 199 1.85 -7.92 -3.61
CA ARG A 199 1.87 -9.37 -3.75
C ARG A 199 2.23 -9.64 -5.20
N PRO A 200 3.42 -10.18 -5.48
CA PRO A 200 3.72 -10.65 -6.83
C PRO A 200 2.63 -11.64 -7.22
N THR A 201 1.80 -11.28 -8.18
CA THR A 201 0.89 -12.22 -8.80
C THR A 201 1.81 -13.22 -9.49
N LEU A 202 2.00 -14.40 -8.89
CA LEU A 202 2.69 -15.49 -9.56
C LEU A 202 1.89 -15.73 -10.84
N HIS A 203 2.46 -15.34 -11.97
CA HIS A 203 1.89 -15.65 -13.26
C HIS A 203 1.74 -17.19 -13.29
N PRO A 204 0.63 -17.75 -13.79
CA PRO A 204 0.51 -19.18 -14.03
C PRO A 204 1.44 -19.57 -15.19
N LEU A 205 2.75 -19.46 -14.99
CA LEU A 205 3.73 -20.18 -15.78
C LEU A 205 3.96 -21.47 -15.00
N GLU A 206 3.32 -22.53 -15.51
CA GLU A 206 3.69 -23.94 -15.42
C GLU A 206 4.59 -24.31 -14.23
N SER A 207 4.00 -25.03 -13.29
CA SER A 207 4.63 -25.93 -12.31
C SER A 207 6.14 -26.12 -12.48
N ILE A 208 6.93 -25.27 -11.84
CA ILE A 208 8.31 -25.61 -11.49
C ILE A 208 8.24 -26.50 -10.23
N ASP A 209 7.53 -27.62 -10.33
CA ASP A 209 7.47 -28.69 -9.30
C ASP A 209 8.64 -29.68 -9.45
N ASN A 210 9.61 -29.40 -10.32
CA ASN A 210 10.71 -30.31 -10.64
C ASN A 210 12.11 -29.76 -10.31
N LEU A 211 12.23 -28.71 -9.51
CA LEU A 211 13.50 -28.38 -8.85
C LEU A 211 13.50 -28.99 -7.45
N ALA A 212 13.58 -30.33 -7.45
CA ALA A 212 13.93 -31.11 -6.29
C ALA A 212 15.20 -30.51 -5.66
N LEU A 213 15.06 -30.14 -4.41
CA LEU A 213 16.09 -29.71 -3.48
C LEU A 213 17.25 -30.71 -3.48
N THR A 214 18.26 -30.47 -4.31
CA THR A 214 19.60 -31.00 -4.07
C THR A 214 20.12 -30.29 -2.83
N GLU A 215 20.16 -31.02 -1.72
CA GLU A 215 20.77 -30.56 -0.48
C GLU A 215 22.20 -30.06 -0.76
N PRO A 216 22.56 -28.84 -0.32
CA PRO A 216 23.90 -28.33 -0.50
C PRO A 216 24.85 -29.11 0.42
N THR A 217 25.72 -29.93 -0.17
CA THR A 217 26.90 -30.48 0.51
C THR A 217 27.79 -29.33 0.94
N VAL A 218 27.77 -29.04 2.25
CA VAL A 218 28.50 -27.96 2.91
C VAL A 218 30.01 -28.21 2.80
N SER A 219 30.69 -27.31 2.11
CA SER A 219 32.15 -27.16 2.15
C SER A 219 32.50 -26.23 3.32
N ASP A 220 32.89 -26.83 4.45
CA ASP A 220 33.31 -26.16 5.68
C ASP A 220 34.61 -25.38 5.49
N SER A 221 34.55 -24.05 5.41
CA SER A 221 35.66 -23.15 5.81
C SER A 221 35.37 -21.63 5.77
N GLN A 222 34.16 -21.16 5.37
CA GLN A 222 33.77 -19.73 5.42
C GLN A 222 32.62 -19.41 6.41
N SER A 223 32.28 -20.36 7.29
CA SER A 223 30.92 -20.51 7.84
C SER A 223 30.49 -19.57 9.00
N LEU A 224 31.38 -18.82 9.66
CA LEU A 224 30.96 -18.05 10.85
C LEU A 224 30.43 -16.64 10.56
N ALA A 225 31.06 -15.93 9.60
CA ALA A 225 30.59 -14.60 9.19
C ALA A 225 29.27 -14.70 8.43
N SER A 226 29.14 -15.71 7.56
CA SER A 226 27.89 -16.02 6.87
C SER A 226 26.76 -16.35 7.84
N ALA A 227 27.01 -17.18 8.86
CA ALA A 227 26.00 -17.52 9.85
C ALA A 227 25.50 -16.32 10.66
N LEU A 228 26.38 -15.36 10.99
CA LEU A 228 25.97 -14.13 11.65
C LEU A 228 25.13 -13.25 10.73
N ASP A 229 25.53 -13.11 9.47
CA ASP A 229 24.76 -12.36 8.46
C ASP A 229 23.38 -12.99 8.23
N ASP A 230 23.29 -14.32 8.18
CA ASP A 230 22.02 -15.07 8.06
C ASP A 230 21.10 -14.82 9.26
N VAL A 231 21.65 -14.83 10.48
CA VAL A 231 20.90 -14.50 11.69
C VAL A 231 20.43 -13.04 11.66
N VAL A 232 21.30 -12.09 11.27
CA VAL A 232 20.94 -10.67 11.17
C VAL A 232 19.82 -10.46 10.13
N GLU A 233 19.89 -11.14 8.99
CA GLU A 233 18.84 -11.09 7.96
C GLU A 233 17.53 -11.73 8.44
N ALA A 234 17.58 -12.87 9.14
CA ALA A 234 16.39 -13.48 9.75
C ALA A 234 15.71 -12.53 10.75
N TRP A 235 16.48 -11.87 11.61
CA TRP A 235 15.97 -10.86 12.55
C TRP A 235 15.40 -9.64 11.85
N ARG A 236 16.07 -9.15 10.80
CA ARG A 236 15.58 -8.05 9.95
C ARG A 236 14.24 -8.40 9.31
N ASN A 237 14.11 -9.61 8.78
CA ASN A 237 12.87 -10.10 8.18
C ASN A 237 11.75 -10.21 9.21
N GLU A 238 12.05 -10.68 10.41
CA GLU A 238 11.08 -10.75 11.51
C GLU A 238 10.60 -9.35 11.92
N PHE A 239 11.52 -8.38 12.02
CA PHE A 239 11.15 -6.99 12.33
C PHE A 239 10.25 -6.37 11.25
N ILE A 240 10.56 -6.60 9.96
CA ILE A 240 9.71 -6.19 8.83
C ILE A 240 8.32 -6.81 8.97
N ARG A 241 8.25 -8.11 9.27
CA ARG A 241 7.01 -8.86 9.42
C ARG A 241 6.16 -8.30 10.56
N LEU A 242 6.76 -8.05 11.73
CA LEU A 242 6.07 -7.49 12.89
C LEU A 242 5.54 -6.08 12.63
N ASP A 243 6.37 -5.17 12.10
CA ASP A 243 5.94 -3.81 11.76
C ASP A 243 4.80 -3.84 10.72
N PHE A 244 4.89 -4.73 9.73
CA PHE A 244 3.83 -4.91 8.73
C PHE A 244 2.54 -5.44 9.34
N VAL A 245 2.60 -6.48 10.18
CA VAL A 245 1.42 -7.05 10.85
C VAL A 245 0.75 -5.99 11.73
N HIS A 246 1.52 -5.20 12.49
CA HIS A 246 0.98 -4.14 13.33
C HIS A 246 0.33 -3.02 12.49
N ALA A 247 0.99 -2.58 11.41
CA ALA A 247 0.44 -1.58 10.50
C ALA A 247 -0.84 -2.08 9.81
N SER A 248 -0.85 -3.32 9.34
CA SER A 248 -2.02 -3.96 8.73
C SER A 248 -3.17 -4.09 9.74
N ALA A 249 -2.90 -4.56 10.96
CA ALA A 249 -3.92 -4.71 11.99
C ALA A 249 -4.52 -3.36 12.41
N ALA A 250 -3.70 -2.32 12.53
CA ALA A 250 -4.18 -0.97 12.81
C ALA A 250 -5.09 -0.43 11.69
N ALA A 251 -4.70 -0.65 10.43
CA ALA A 251 -5.49 -0.27 9.27
C ALA A 251 -6.84 -1.01 9.23
N GLN A 252 -6.82 -2.32 9.46
CA GLN A 252 -8.01 -3.17 9.49
C GLN A 252 -8.96 -2.78 10.63
N ARG A 253 -8.44 -2.61 11.85
CA ARG A 253 -9.23 -2.14 12.99
C ARG A 253 -9.89 -0.80 12.70
N TRP A 254 -9.17 0.15 12.11
CA TRP A 254 -9.76 1.44 11.76
C TRP A 254 -10.87 1.32 10.72
N ASN A 255 -10.68 0.49 9.69
CA ASN A 255 -11.72 0.24 8.71
C ASN A 255 -12.97 -0.40 9.35
N GLU A 256 -12.77 -1.35 10.27
CA GLU A 256 -13.84 -1.95 11.06
C GLU A 256 -14.56 -0.91 11.93
N GLU A 257 -13.84 -0.04 12.65
CA GLU A 257 -14.41 1.05 13.45
C GLU A 257 -15.26 2.01 12.59
N VAL A 258 -14.76 2.38 11.40
CA VAL A 258 -15.49 3.22 10.43
C VAL A 258 -16.74 2.51 9.93
N GLU A 259 -16.64 1.21 9.67
CA GLU A 259 -17.78 0.40 9.22
C GLU A 259 -18.85 0.27 10.33
N ILE A 260 -18.44 -0.03 11.57
CA ILE A 260 -19.32 -0.05 12.74
C ILE A 260 -20.02 1.29 12.90
N LEU A 261 -19.27 2.40 12.83
CA LEU A 261 -19.83 3.75 12.97
C LEU A 261 -20.90 4.03 11.91
N ARG A 262 -20.70 3.58 10.65
CA ARG A 262 -21.71 3.70 9.59
C ARG A 262 -22.98 2.95 9.93
N TYR A 263 -22.87 1.72 10.44
CA TYR A 263 -24.03 0.95 10.88
C TYR A 263 -24.72 1.58 12.11
N GLU A 264 -23.95 2.14 13.04
CA GLU A 264 -24.48 2.85 14.21
C GLU A 264 -25.25 4.11 13.82
N MET A 265 -24.74 4.91 12.87
CA MET A 265 -25.43 6.08 12.33
C MET A 265 -26.82 5.72 11.78
N VAL A 266 -26.88 4.67 10.96
CA VAL A 266 -28.14 4.16 10.42
C VAL A 266 -29.05 3.62 11.53
N ARG A 267 -28.50 2.90 12.51
CA ARG A 267 -29.25 2.37 13.66
C ARG A 267 -29.85 3.49 14.51
N ILE A 268 -29.10 4.55 14.77
CA ILE A 268 -29.57 5.73 15.52
C ILE A 268 -30.73 6.40 14.79
N PHE A 269 -30.61 6.61 13.47
CA PHE A 269 -31.71 7.14 12.67
C PHE A 269 -32.94 6.24 12.72
N ARG A 270 -32.79 4.91 12.50
CA ARG A 270 -33.90 3.94 12.64
C ARG A 270 -34.55 4.00 14.01
N TRP A 271 -33.75 4.11 15.06
CA TRP A 271 -34.26 4.20 16.42
C TRP A 271 -35.06 5.48 16.63
N PHE A 272 -34.61 6.64 16.12
CA PHE A 272 -35.41 7.87 16.18
C PHE A 272 -36.73 7.74 15.41
N CYS A 273 -36.72 7.16 14.20
CA CYS A 273 -37.94 6.90 13.43
C CYS A 273 -38.89 5.97 14.18
N TYR A 274 -38.37 4.88 14.74
CA TYR A 274 -39.14 3.93 15.55
C TYR A 274 -39.74 4.61 16.77
N GLN A 275 -38.96 5.41 17.51
CA GLN A 275 -39.47 6.16 18.67
C GLN A 275 -40.56 7.15 18.26
N ALA A 276 -40.39 7.87 17.14
CA ALA A 276 -41.44 8.72 16.61
C ALA A 276 -42.72 7.90 16.37
N LEU A 277 -42.64 6.79 15.62
CA LEU A 277 -43.80 5.93 15.35
C LEU A 277 -44.46 5.39 16.63
N GLN A 278 -43.69 5.04 17.65
CA GLN A 278 -44.23 4.61 18.96
C GLN A 278 -45.03 5.72 19.64
N TRP A 279 -44.50 6.95 19.68
CA TRP A 279 -45.22 8.09 20.27
C TRP A 279 -46.44 8.50 19.46
N ALA A 280 -46.37 8.38 18.14
CA ALA A 280 -47.50 8.55 17.22
C ALA A 280 -48.62 7.54 17.52
N TRP A 281 -48.27 6.26 17.66
CA TRP A 281 -49.22 5.20 18.00
C TRP A 281 -49.86 5.41 19.38
N LEU A 282 -49.08 5.84 20.38
CA LEU A 282 -49.61 6.18 21.71
C LEU A 282 -50.58 7.37 21.66
N ALA A 283 -50.28 8.39 20.85
CA ALA A 283 -51.18 9.52 20.65
C ALA A 283 -52.49 9.10 19.95
N ASP A 284 -52.39 8.23 18.93
CA ASP A 284 -53.55 7.71 18.19
C ASP A 284 -54.43 6.79 19.06
N HIS A 285 -53.81 5.88 19.82
CA HIS A 285 -54.53 4.95 20.69
C HIS A 285 -55.33 5.66 21.77
N GLU A 286 -54.72 6.64 22.46
CA GLU A 286 -55.40 7.41 23.51
C GLU A 286 -56.39 8.44 22.96
N SER A 287 -56.21 8.88 21.70
CA SER A 287 -57.19 9.73 21.02
C SER A 287 -58.32 8.95 20.36
N THR A 288 -58.26 7.62 20.34
CA THR A 288 -59.30 6.76 19.78
C THR A 288 -60.25 6.31 20.88
N MET A 289 -61.50 6.80 20.89
CA MET A 289 -62.53 6.27 21.79
C MET A 289 -63.14 4.98 21.23
N LEU A 290 -63.30 3.98 22.10
CA LEU A 290 -64.12 2.79 21.82
C LEU A 290 -65.60 3.17 21.95
N TYR A 291 -66.30 3.24 20.82
CA TYR A 291 -67.75 3.43 20.80
C TYR A 291 -68.47 2.12 21.18
N GLU A 292 -69.69 2.21 21.71
CA GLU A 292 -70.51 1.06 22.14
C GLU A 292 -70.72 0.01 21.03
N ASP A 293 -70.63 0.43 19.76
CA ASP A 293 -70.75 -0.44 18.58
C ASP A 293 -69.47 -1.26 18.26
N GLY A 294 -68.40 -1.11 19.04
CA GLY A 294 -67.12 -1.79 18.83
C GLY A 294 -66.26 -1.23 17.69
N ILE A 295 -66.68 -0.11 17.08
CA ILE A 295 -65.96 0.56 15.99
C ILE A 295 -65.12 1.70 16.58
N THR A 296 -63.81 1.68 16.33
CA THR A 296 -62.90 2.79 16.63
C THR A 296 -63.05 3.91 15.60
N ARG A 297 -63.30 5.15 16.05
CA ARG A 297 -63.31 6.34 15.18
C ARG A 297 -62.38 7.41 15.76
N PRO A 298 -61.67 8.17 14.91
CA PRO A 298 -60.86 9.29 15.38
C PRO A 298 -61.75 10.35 16.03
N VAL A 299 -61.29 10.92 17.16
CA VAL A 299 -62.02 11.94 17.92
C VAL A 299 -62.12 13.23 17.09
N GLN A 300 -63.35 13.71 16.87
CA GLN A 300 -63.59 15.00 16.21
C GLN A 300 -63.26 16.18 17.13
N ASP A 301 -62.96 17.35 16.56
CA ASP A 301 -62.57 18.58 17.28
C ASP A 301 -63.52 18.97 18.43
N GLU A 302 -64.83 18.73 18.27
CA GLU A 302 -65.83 19.00 19.30
C GLU A 302 -65.73 18.04 20.49
N GLN A 303 -65.38 16.78 20.23
CA GLN A 303 -65.23 15.73 21.24
C GLN A 303 -63.90 15.84 21.98
N TRP A 304 -62.85 16.33 21.32
CA TRP A 304 -61.57 16.66 21.96
C TRP A 304 -61.75 17.67 23.11
N ARG A 305 -62.69 18.62 22.95
CA ARG A 305 -63.03 19.61 23.99
C ARG A 305 -63.78 19.02 25.18
N THR A 306 -64.24 17.77 25.10
CA THR A 306 -64.96 17.07 26.16
C THR A 306 -64.13 15.98 26.86
N MET A 307 -62.96 15.61 26.32
CA MET A 307 -62.04 14.64 26.96
C MET A 307 -61.54 15.13 28.33
N ASP A 308 -61.20 14.20 29.22
CA ASP A 308 -60.64 14.55 30.53
C ASP A 308 -59.29 15.31 30.38
N LEU A 309 -59.02 16.27 31.28
CA LEU A 309 -57.83 17.13 31.20
C LEU A 309 -56.50 16.33 31.23
N PRO A 310 -56.33 15.30 32.08
CA PRO A 310 -55.14 14.46 32.08
C PRO A 310 -54.91 13.76 30.74
N MET A 311 -55.98 13.31 30.08
CA MET A 311 -55.90 12.62 28.79
C MET A 311 -55.42 13.57 27.68
N ARG A 312 -55.97 14.79 27.63
CA ARG A 312 -55.50 15.82 26.70
C ARG A 312 -54.03 16.18 26.94
N GLY A 313 -53.62 16.26 28.22
CA GLY A 313 -52.23 16.49 28.59
C GLY A 313 -51.29 15.39 28.12
N PHE A 314 -51.71 14.12 28.25
CA PHE A 314 -50.94 12.97 27.78
C PHE A 314 -50.77 12.98 26.25
N VAL A 315 -51.86 13.13 25.50
CA VAL A 315 -51.82 13.17 24.04
C VAL A 315 -50.98 14.36 23.55
N ALA A 316 -51.13 15.55 24.14
CA ALA A 316 -50.30 16.71 23.81
C ALA A 316 -48.79 16.44 24.08
N TYR A 317 -48.47 15.74 25.16
CA TYR A 317 -47.11 15.32 25.45
C TYR A 317 -46.59 14.29 24.44
N ALA A 318 -47.40 13.29 24.08
CA ALA A 318 -47.06 12.28 23.08
C ALA A 318 -46.81 12.92 21.71
N CYS A 319 -47.67 13.83 21.25
CA CYS A 319 -47.45 14.60 20.02
C CYS A 319 -46.17 15.43 20.07
N ARG A 320 -45.86 16.08 21.21
CA ARG A 320 -44.60 16.82 21.37
C ARG A 320 -43.38 15.89 21.28
N LYS A 321 -43.46 14.68 21.84
CA LYS A 321 -42.40 13.67 21.76
C LYS A 321 -42.23 13.13 20.34
N PHE A 322 -43.32 12.86 19.64
CA PHE A 322 -43.30 12.52 18.22
C PHE A 322 -42.53 13.58 17.42
N SER A 323 -42.92 14.85 17.52
CA SER A 323 -42.26 15.95 16.81
C SER A 323 -40.78 16.08 17.16
N LEU A 324 -40.40 15.85 18.43
CA LEU A 324 -38.99 15.84 18.85
C LEU A 324 -38.21 14.74 18.12
N TYR A 325 -38.71 13.51 18.09
CA TYR A 325 -38.01 12.40 17.44
C TYR A 325 -37.97 12.53 15.92
N VAL A 326 -39.02 13.09 15.29
CA VAL A 326 -38.99 13.45 13.87
C VAL A 326 -37.89 14.47 13.58
N ASN A 327 -37.77 15.51 14.41
CA ASN A 327 -36.72 16.51 14.26
C ASN A 327 -35.31 15.91 14.45
N LEU A 328 -35.14 15.00 15.42
CA LEU A 328 -33.88 14.29 15.63
C LEU A 328 -33.54 13.36 14.45
N ALA A 329 -34.53 12.66 13.88
CA ALA A 329 -34.34 11.83 12.70
C ALA A 329 -33.96 12.69 11.49
N ASN A 330 -34.64 13.80 11.25
CA ASN A 330 -34.32 14.73 10.16
C ASN A 330 -32.90 15.28 10.32
N TYR A 331 -32.54 15.72 11.52
CA TYR A 331 -31.19 16.22 11.82
C TYR A 331 -30.12 15.13 11.63
N ALA A 332 -30.37 13.91 12.14
CA ALA A 332 -29.49 12.78 11.93
C ALA A 332 -29.30 12.46 10.44
N SER A 333 -30.37 12.48 9.64
CA SER A 333 -30.26 12.28 8.20
C SER A 333 -29.46 13.38 7.50
N SER A 334 -29.64 14.65 7.89
CA SER A 334 -28.92 15.76 7.28
C SER A 334 -27.43 15.75 7.58
N GLU A 335 -27.01 15.22 8.74
CA GLU A 335 -25.60 15.12 9.13
C GLU A 335 -24.96 13.80 8.67
N PHE A 336 -25.67 12.67 8.80
CA PHE A 336 -25.09 11.35 8.52
C PHE A 336 -25.01 11.02 7.03
N ILE A 337 -25.98 11.46 6.22
CA ILE A 337 -25.96 11.20 4.77
C ILE A 337 -24.72 11.84 4.11
N PRO A 338 -24.39 13.12 4.35
CA PRO A 338 -23.16 13.71 3.82
C PRO A 338 -21.88 13.04 4.34
N ALA A 339 -21.86 12.64 5.62
CA ALA A 339 -20.68 12.02 6.23
C ALA A 339 -20.40 10.62 5.67
N MET A 340 -21.43 9.83 5.37
CA MET A 340 -21.29 8.47 4.83
C MET A 340 -21.22 8.43 3.30
N GLY A 341 -21.84 9.41 2.63
CA GLY A 341 -22.13 9.40 1.20
C GLY A 341 -23.47 8.71 0.90
N ALA A 342 -24.29 9.33 0.06
CA ALA A 342 -25.67 8.90 -0.24
C ALA A 342 -25.77 7.43 -0.71
N LYS A 343 -24.84 6.99 -1.56
CA LYS A 343 -24.82 5.61 -2.06
C LYS A 343 -24.61 4.58 -0.93
N VAL A 344 -23.65 4.84 -0.04
CA VAL A 344 -23.34 3.95 1.09
C VAL A 344 -24.51 3.93 2.08
N TRP A 345 -25.13 5.09 2.29
CA TRP A 345 -26.34 5.19 3.10
C TRP A 345 -27.47 4.30 2.57
N GLU A 346 -27.78 4.38 1.27
CA GLU A 346 -28.81 3.54 0.64
C GLU A 346 -28.47 2.05 0.73
N GLU A 347 -27.22 1.65 0.48
CA GLU A 347 -26.77 0.26 0.57
C GLU A 347 -26.95 -0.30 2.00
N VAL A 348 -26.51 0.44 3.02
CA VAL A 348 -26.66 0.03 4.44
C VAL A 348 -28.12 0.07 4.88
N TRP A 349 -28.89 1.04 4.38
CA TRP A 349 -30.31 1.20 4.68
C TRP A 349 -31.15 0.05 4.12
N ILE A 350 -30.88 -0.39 2.89
CA ILE A 350 -31.64 -1.44 2.19
C ILE A 350 -31.11 -2.84 2.55
N GLY A 351 -29.79 -2.99 2.69
CA GLY A 351 -29.12 -4.28 2.92
C GLY A 351 -29.09 -4.78 4.36
N GLY A 352 -29.71 -4.06 5.31
CA GLY A 352 -29.77 -4.51 6.70
C GLY A 352 -30.58 -5.82 6.83
N PRO A 353 -30.15 -6.79 7.67
CA PRO A 353 -30.73 -8.15 7.76
C PRO A 353 -32.20 -8.25 8.23
N ASN A 354 -32.94 -7.14 8.32
CA ASN A 354 -34.32 -7.07 8.82
C ASN A 354 -35.27 -6.26 7.90
N THR A 355 -34.99 -6.13 6.60
CA THR A 355 -35.81 -5.31 5.67
C THR A 355 -37.11 -5.95 5.18
N GLU A 356 -37.64 -6.97 5.87
CA GLU A 356 -39.04 -7.39 5.72
C GLU A 356 -40.01 -6.58 6.60
N VAL A 357 -39.52 -5.68 7.46
CA VAL A 357 -40.42 -4.74 8.15
C VAL A 357 -40.75 -3.61 7.17
N ASP A 358 -41.96 -3.69 6.62
CA ASP A 358 -42.61 -2.69 5.77
C ASP A 358 -42.13 -1.28 6.11
N ASN A 359 -41.47 -0.63 5.15
CA ASN A 359 -40.95 0.71 5.25
C ASN A 359 -42.12 1.65 5.64
N PRO A 360 -42.31 2.00 6.93
CA PRO A 360 -43.48 2.74 7.34
C PRO A 360 -43.30 4.11 6.76
N ASN A 361 -44.19 4.52 5.86
CA ASN A 361 -44.11 5.82 5.25
C ASN A 361 -44.37 6.87 6.34
N ILE A 362 -43.29 7.35 6.97
CA ILE A 362 -43.34 8.26 8.12
C ILE A 362 -44.12 9.52 7.75
N SER A 363 -44.09 9.94 6.47
CA SER A 363 -44.88 11.06 5.98
C SER A 363 -46.38 10.78 6.03
N GLU A 364 -46.82 9.57 5.69
CA GLU A 364 -48.24 9.21 5.69
C GLU A 364 -48.78 9.10 7.12
N THR A 365 -47.97 8.61 8.04
CA THR A 365 -48.34 8.54 9.47
C THR A 365 -48.35 9.94 10.10
N ALA A 366 -47.39 10.81 9.75
CA ALA A 366 -47.35 12.20 10.20
C ALA A 366 -48.57 13.00 9.70
N SER A 367 -49.01 12.79 8.45
CA SER A 367 -50.19 13.45 7.88
C SER A 367 -51.52 12.99 8.47
N ARG A 368 -51.57 11.90 9.23
CA ARG A 368 -52.79 11.46 9.94
C ARG A 368 -52.89 12.03 11.36
N ILE A 369 -51.77 12.48 11.94
CA ILE A 369 -51.67 12.89 13.34
C ILE A 369 -51.66 14.43 13.49
N ILE A 370 -51.12 15.13 12.48
CA ILE A 370 -51.22 16.60 12.33
C ILE A 370 -52.52 16.91 11.60
#